data_AF-A0A8S2YXK0-F1
#
_entry.id   AF-A0A8S2YXK0-F1
#
_cell.length_a   1.000
_cell.length_b   1.000
_cell.length_c   1.000
_cell.angle_alpha   90.00
_cell.angle_beta   90.00
_cell.angle_gamma   90.00
#
_symmetry.space_group_name_H-M   'P 1'
#
loop_
_entity.id
_entity.type
_entity.pdbx_description
1 polymer ?
#
loop_
_entity_poly.entity_id
_entity_poly.type
_entity_poly.pdbx_seq_one_letter_code
_entity_poly.pdbx_strand_id
1 'polypeptide(L)'
;GRKRKTTAGVDRIIQRKIKVDRRKSALSVKLELEKELGVKIHANTVRNRMHEIGLYGRVARKKPLVNKVNRTKRIQYAKTMLEKPFGSWKEVLWSDESKFNLFGSDGKVMVWRSTKEEFSPHCTVPTVKYQGGSVMVWGCFSRAGVGNLHFIDGTMDRFMYREILEKNLMESANKLGLSNDFIFQHDNDPKHRAVFVNDWLKKKQIQVLKWPSFSPDLNPIEHLWDELERRMKKHQPKNKDELKRYLLHEWAGIGRDVTEKLVDSVPNRLYECVKMKGYPTRY
;
A
#
# COMPACT_ATOMS: atom_id res chain seq x y z
N GLY A 1 7.11 12.19 -45.55
CA GLY A 1 7.23 12.37 -44.08
C GLY A 1 8.40 13.28 -43.74
N ARG A 2 8.30 14.10 -42.69
CA ARG A 2 9.34 15.06 -42.29
C ARG A 2 10.65 14.34 -41.90
N LYS A 3 11.80 14.76 -42.44
CA LYS A 3 13.12 14.17 -42.11
C LYS A 3 13.40 14.26 -40.60
N ARG A 4 13.96 13.18 -40.04
CA ARG A 4 14.36 13.11 -38.62
C ARG A 4 15.47 14.13 -38.36
N LYS A 5 15.34 14.92 -37.29
CA LYS A 5 16.38 15.84 -36.81
C LYS A 5 17.51 15.13 -36.05
N THR A 6 17.27 13.92 -35.56
CA THR A 6 18.25 13.15 -34.79
C THR A 6 18.83 12.02 -35.63
N THR A 7 20.12 11.73 -35.42
CA THR A 7 20.80 10.56 -35.98
C THR A 7 20.63 9.36 -35.06
N ALA A 8 20.93 8.15 -35.56
CA ALA A 8 20.91 6.94 -34.74
C ALA A 8 21.88 6.99 -33.54
N GLY A 9 22.97 7.78 -33.65
CA GLY A 9 23.89 8.03 -32.53
C GLY A 9 23.25 8.89 -31.44
N VAL A 10 22.64 10.01 -31.83
CA VAL A 10 21.91 10.90 -30.89
C VAL A 10 20.76 10.15 -30.22
N ASP A 11 20.01 9.34 -30.97
CA ASP A 11 18.91 8.55 -30.42
C ASP A 11 19.40 7.58 -29.32
N ARG A 12 20.56 6.94 -29.52
CA ARG A 12 21.19 6.09 -28.48
C ARG A 12 21.58 6.89 -27.23
N ILE A 13 22.07 8.11 -27.38
CA ILE A 13 22.45 8.97 -26.24
C ILE A 13 21.20 9.39 -25.45
N ILE A 14 20.12 9.80 -26.14
CA ILE A 14 18.82 10.11 -25.50
C ILE A 14 18.35 8.92 -24.67
N GLN A 15 18.35 7.72 -25.28
CA GLN A 15 17.91 6.50 -24.61
C GLN A 15 18.79 6.17 -23.40
N ARG A 16 20.11 6.31 -23.51
CA ARG A 16 21.03 6.05 -22.39
C ARG A 16 20.80 6.99 -21.23
N LYS A 17 20.69 8.31 -21.48
CA LYS A 17 20.46 9.32 -20.43
C LYS A 17 19.17 9.02 -19.65
N ILE A 18 18.08 8.67 -20.35
CA ILE A 18 16.81 8.32 -19.70
C ILE A 18 16.86 6.93 -19.02
N LYS A 19 17.60 5.96 -19.56
CA LYS A 19 17.75 4.65 -18.91
C LYS A 19 18.55 4.73 -17.61
N VAL A 20 19.55 5.62 -17.53
CA VAL A 20 20.33 5.89 -16.33
C VAL A 20 19.49 6.60 -15.27
N ASP A 21 18.75 7.63 -15.67
CA ASP A 21 17.83 8.34 -14.78
C ASP A 21 16.42 8.41 -15.40
N ARG A 22 15.55 7.51 -14.92
CA ARG A 22 14.16 7.38 -15.37
C ARG A 22 13.26 8.55 -14.97
N ARG A 23 13.71 9.43 -14.07
CA ARG A 23 12.97 10.61 -13.64
C ARG A 23 13.39 11.87 -14.39
N LYS A 24 14.44 11.79 -15.20
CA LYS A 24 14.92 12.92 -15.99
C LYS A 24 13.86 13.38 -16.99
N SER A 25 13.61 14.69 -17.02
CA SER A 25 12.61 15.27 -17.92
C SER A 25 13.13 15.35 -19.35
N ALA A 26 12.22 15.29 -20.33
CA ALA A 26 12.56 15.47 -21.73
C ALA A 26 13.21 16.85 -22.02
N LEU A 27 12.86 17.87 -21.22
CA LEU A 27 13.47 19.20 -21.29
C LEU A 27 14.92 19.18 -20.81
N SER A 28 15.21 18.51 -19.70
CA SER A 28 16.58 18.35 -19.19
C SER A 28 17.46 17.61 -20.21
N VAL A 29 16.95 16.51 -20.79
CA VAL A 29 17.70 15.77 -21.83
C VAL A 29 17.96 16.61 -23.07
N LYS A 30 16.98 17.43 -23.50
CA LYS A 30 17.19 18.39 -24.59
C LYS A 30 18.35 19.35 -24.26
N LEU A 31 18.31 19.99 -23.09
CA LEU A 31 19.31 20.98 -22.70
C LEU A 31 20.71 20.38 -22.59
N GLU A 32 20.81 19.16 -22.06
CA GLU A 32 22.08 18.41 -22.01
C GLU A 32 22.62 18.10 -23.42
N LEU A 33 21.77 17.67 -24.35
CA LEU A 33 22.21 17.40 -25.72
C LEU A 33 22.66 18.66 -26.47
N GLU A 34 21.98 19.78 -26.24
CA GLU A 34 22.35 21.06 -26.82
C GLU A 34 23.71 21.52 -26.27
N LYS A 35 23.95 21.34 -24.96
CA LYS A 35 25.21 21.70 -24.31
C LYS A 35 26.37 20.77 -24.68
N GLU A 36 26.16 19.45 -24.68
CA GLU A 36 27.22 18.45 -24.84
C GLU A 36 27.58 18.21 -26.31
N LEU A 37 26.59 18.30 -27.22
CA LEU A 37 26.75 17.88 -28.62
C LEU A 37 26.34 18.97 -29.62
N GLY A 38 25.90 20.15 -29.17
CA GLY A 38 25.39 21.21 -30.04
C GLY A 38 24.06 20.88 -30.73
N VAL A 39 23.37 19.81 -30.32
CA VAL A 39 22.19 19.29 -31.02
C VAL A 39 20.93 20.00 -30.56
N LYS A 40 20.41 20.93 -31.38
CA LYS A 40 19.18 21.69 -31.10
C LYS A 40 17.92 20.93 -31.52
N ILE A 41 17.27 20.30 -30.53
CA ILE A 41 16.01 19.57 -30.71
C ILE A 41 14.89 20.12 -29.83
N HIS A 42 13.65 19.72 -30.10
CA HIS A 42 12.52 20.03 -29.22
C HIS A 42 12.37 18.93 -28.17
N ALA A 43 11.84 19.26 -26.98
CA ALA A 43 11.54 18.24 -25.95
C ALA A 43 10.60 17.15 -26.47
N ASN A 44 9.72 17.49 -27.42
CA ASN A 44 8.85 16.50 -28.06
C ASN A 44 9.61 15.50 -28.94
N THR A 45 10.75 15.91 -29.52
CA THR A 45 11.64 14.98 -30.23
C THR A 45 12.16 13.92 -29.28
N VAL A 46 12.62 14.32 -28.09
CA VAL A 46 13.05 13.38 -27.02
C VAL A 46 11.91 12.42 -26.64
N ARG A 47 10.68 12.92 -26.44
CA ARG A 47 9.51 12.07 -26.13
C ARG A 47 9.22 11.06 -27.24
N ASN A 48 9.21 11.50 -28.50
CA ASN A 48 8.97 10.61 -29.64
C ASN A 48 10.02 9.48 -29.72
N ARG A 49 11.30 9.80 -29.47
CA ARG A 49 12.36 8.79 -29.40
C ARG A 49 12.16 7.79 -28.27
N MET A 50 11.57 8.20 -27.15
CA MET A 50 11.22 7.29 -26.05
C MET A 50 10.00 6.44 -26.38
N HIS A 51 8.98 7.01 -27.02
CA HIS A 51 7.79 6.26 -27.45
C HIS A 51 8.16 5.15 -28.45
N GLU A 52 9.10 5.42 -29.37
CA GLU A 52 9.61 4.43 -30.33
C GLU A 52 10.23 3.19 -29.67
N ILE A 53 10.69 3.30 -28.43
CA ILE A 53 11.24 2.16 -27.66
C ILE A 53 10.31 1.71 -26.53
N GLY A 54 9.04 2.08 -26.60
CA GLY A 54 8.01 1.65 -25.65
C GLY A 54 8.07 2.33 -24.28
N LEU A 55 8.80 3.44 -24.14
CA LEU A 55 8.89 4.20 -22.89
C LEU A 55 7.95 5.39 -22.93
N TYR A 56 7.01 5.42 -21.99
CA TYR A 56 6.01 6.48 -21.90
C TYR A 56 6.07 7.17 -20.55
N GLY A 57 5.79 8.48 -20.53
CA GLY A 57 5.62 9.22 -19.30
C GLY A 57 4.48 8.65 -18.48
N ARG A 58 4.75 8.30 -17.22
CA ARG A 58 3.78 7.80 -16.24
C ARG A 58 4.10 8.41 -14.88
N VAL A 59 3.08 8.57 -14.05
CA VAL A 59 3.26 9.01 -12.65
C VAL A 59 3.98 7.89 -11.89
N ALA A 60 5.10 8.21 -11.24
CA ALA A 60 5.83 7.25 -10.42
C ALA A 60 4.98 6.78 -9.23
N ARG A 61 4.98 5.47 -8.96
CA ARG A 61 4.31 4.91 -7.78
C ARG A 61 5.08 5.29 -6.52
N LYS A 62 4.37 5.76 -5.49
CA LYS A 62 4.92 5.94 -4.14
C LYS A 62 4.97 4.56 -3.48
N LYS A 63 6.15 4.11 -3.07
CA LYS A 63 6.37 2.86 -2.32
C LYS A 63 7.45 3.10 -1.26
N PRO A 64 7.44 2.39 -0.12
CA PRO A 64 8.46 2.53 0.91
C PRO A 64 9.86 2.27 0.37
N LEU A 65 10.85 3.01 0.87
CA LEU A 65 12.24 2.76 0.55
C LEU A 65 12.73 1.52 1.32
N VAL A 66 13.02 0.43 0.61
CA VAL A 66 13.57 -0.78 1.20
C VAL A 66 15.09 -0.79 1.02
N ASN A 67 15.83 -0.61 2.13
CA ASN A 67 17.29 -0.64 2.11
C ASN A 67 17.84 -2.06 1.84
N LYS A 68 19.14 -2.17 1.52
CA LYS A 68 19.78 -3.44 1.15
C LYS A 68 19.59 -4.54 2.21
N VAL A 69 19.71 -4.19 3.49
CA VAL A 69 19.56 -5.13 4.62
C VAL A 69 18.13 -5.70 4.67
N ASN A 70 17.13 -4.82 4.58
CA ASN A 70 15.72 -5.22 4.63
C ASN A 70 15.32 -6.03 3.40
N ARG A 71 15.89 -5.75 2.21
CA ARG A 71 15.68 -6.60 1.03
C ARG A 71 16.17 -8.03 1.25
N THR A 72 17.36 -8.21 1.82
CA THR A 72 17.88 -9.56 2.12
C THR A 72 16.95 -10.29 3.10
N LYS A 73 16.50 -9.60 4.16
CA LYS A 73 15.53 -10.15 5.12
C LYS A 73 14.20 -10.53 4.45
N ARG A 74 13.68 -9.69 3.57
CA ARG A 74 12.46 -9.95 2.77
C ARG A 74 12.62 -11.17 1.86
N ILE A 75 13.75 -11.31 1.16
CA ILE A 75 14.01 -12.48 0.31
C ILE A 75 14.11 -13.74 1.17
N GLN A 76 14.87 -13.72 2.26
CA GLN A 76 15.03 -14.86 3.15
C GLN A 76 13.68 -15.30 3.71
N TYR A 77 12.91 -14.33 4.22
CA TYR A 77 11.55 -14.56 4.68
C TYR A 77 10.69 -15.22 3.61
N ALA A 78 10.65 -14.64 2.41
CA ALA A 78 9.82 -15.14 1.33
C ALA A 78 10.20 -16.57 0.91
N LYS A 79 11.50 -16.87 0.82
CA LYS A 79 11.98 -18.23 0.52
C LYS A 79 11.56 -19.25 1.59
N THR A 80 11.82 -18.95 2.86
CA THR A 80 11.42 -19.82 3.98
C THR A 80 9.91 -20.01 4.07
N MET A 81 9.13 -18.98 3.77
CA MET A 81 7.67 -19.07 3.79
C MET A 81 7.09 -19.82 2.57
N LEU A 82 7.78 -19.83 1.43
CA LEU A 82 7.41 -20.62 0.26
C LEU A 82 7.62 -22.13 0.45
N GLU A 83 8.47 -22.53 1.40
CA GLU A 83 8.66 -23.95 1.76
C GLU A 83 7.49 -24.50 2.60
N LYS A 84 6.64 -23.64 3.16
CA LYS A 84 5.47 -24.06 3.95
C LYS A 84 4.36 -24.61 3.04
N PRO A 85 3.58 -25.60 3.51
CA PRO A 85 2.41 -26.10 2.78
C PRO A 85 1.42 -24.99 2.41
N PHE A 86 0.75 -25.12 1.25
CA PHE A 86 -0.21 -24.13 0.75
C PHE A 86 -1.33 -23.80 1.75
N GLY A 87 -1.75 -24.78 2.55
CA GLY A 87 -2.80 -24.61 3.57
C GLY A 87 -2.36 -23.85 4.83
N SER A 88 -1.07 -23.59 5.05
CA SER A 88 -0.57 -22.96 6.28
C SER A 88 -1.07 -21.54 6.50
N TRP A 89 -1.59 -20.88 5.47
CA TRP A 89 -2.10 -19.51 5.56
C TRP A 89 -3.56 -19.43 6.04
N LYS A 90 -4.28 -20.56 6.08
CA LYS A 90 -5.70 -20.61 6.47
C LYS A 90 -5.91 -20.28 7.95
N GLU A 91 -4.97 -20.72 8.77
CA GLU A 91 -4.94 -20.52 10.23
C GLU A 91 -4.20 -19.24 10.64
N VAL A 92 -3.90 -18.34 9.70
CA VAL A 92 -3.27 -17.05 10.01
C VAL A 92 -4.33 -15.99 10.21
N LEU A 93 -4.30 -15.34 11.38
CA LEU A 93 -5.05 -14.14 11.67
C LEU A 93 -4.18 -12.93 11.34
N TRP A 94 -4.46 -12.31 10.19
CA TRP A 94 -3.78 -11.12 9.70
C TRP A 94 -4.34 -9.89 10.40
N SER A 95 -3.49 -8.97 10.82
CA SER A 95 -3.92 -7.72 11.45
C SER A 95 -3.07 -6.54 11.02
N ASP A 96 -3.66 -5.36 11.12
CA ASP A 96 -2.99 -4.08 10.90
C ASP A 96 -3.86 -2.92 11.38
N GLU A 97 -3.28 -1.73 11.38
CA GLU A 97 -3.99 -0.48 11.58
C GLU A 97 -4.16 0.30 10.27
N SER A 98 -5.28 1.00 10.13
CA SER A 98 -5.50 1.91 9.00
C SER A 98 -6.22 3.19 9.43
N LYS A 99 -6.15 4.20 8.56
CA LYS A 99 -6.74 5.53 8.78
C LYS A 99 -7.79 5.81 7.73
N PHE A 100 -9.01 6.10 8.16
CA PHE A 100 -10.09 6.53 7.28
C PHE A 100 -10.38 8.03 7.52
N ASN A 101 -10.29 8.82 6.45
CA ASN A 101 -10.58 10.26 6.49
C ASN A 101 -12.09 10.50 6.29
N LEU A 102 -12.67 11.42 7.05
CA LEU A 102 -14.06 11.86 6.92
C LEU A 102 -14.20 12.85 5.75
N PHE A 103 -13.27 13.80 5.62
CA PHE A 103 -13.20 14.71 4.48
C PHE A 103 -11.93 14.51 3.65
N GLY A 104 -12.11 14.45 2.33
CA GLY A 104 -11.05 14.32 1.34
C GLY A 104 -10.67 12.87 1.05
N SER A 105 -10.56 12.54 -0.24
CA SER A 105 -9.82 11.37 -0.67
C SER A 105 -8.35 11.76 -0.86
N ASP A 106 -7.40 10.89 -0.51
CA ASP A 106 -5.98 11.08 -0.88
C ASP A 106 -5.74 11.04 -2.40
N GLY A 107 -6.80 10.77 -3.18
CA GLY A 107 -6.84 10.78 -4.64
C GLY A 107 -7.06 12.15 -5.26
N LYS A 108 -6.75 12.25 -6.56
CA LYS A 108 -7.02 13.45 -7.36
C LYS A 108 -8.51 13.51 -7.72
N VAL A 109 -9.17 14.61 -7.40
CA VAL A 109 -10.52 14.93 -7.90
C VAL A 109 -10.38 15.65 -9.23
N MET A 110 -11.05 15.12 -10.26
CA MET A 110 -11.13 15.78 -11.56
C MET A 110 -12.33 16.73 -11.54
N VAL A 111 -12.11 17.98 -11.92
CA VAL A 111 -13.17 18.99 -12.09
C VAL A 111 -13.24 19.40 -13.57
N TRP A 112 -14.44 19.64 -14.06
CA TRP A 112 -14.66 20.25 -15.37
C TRP A 112 -14.78 21.76 -15.17
N ARG A 113 -13.87 22.54 -15.77
CA ARG A 113 -13.82 24.01 -15.59
C ARG A 113 -13.16 24.70 -16.77
N SER A 114 -13.49 25.97 -17.00
CA SER A 114 -12.69 26.86 -17.84
C SER A 114 -11.44 27.37 -17.09
N THR A 115 -10.50 27.99 -17.80
CA THR A 115 -9.28 28.56 -17.18
C THR A 115 -9.58 29.69 -16.19
N LYS A 116 -10.68 30.43 -16.38
CA LYS A 116 -11.07 31.54 -15.50
C LYS A 116 -11.70 31.08 -14.19
N GLU A 117 -12.23 29.87 -14.14
CA GLU A 117 -12.91 29.30 -12.97
C GLU A 117 -11.94 28.57 -12.04
N GLU A 118 -10.64 28.72 -12.24
CA GLU A 118 -9.64 27.92 -11.52
C GLU A 118 -9.76 28.00 -9.99
N PHE A 119 -10.11 29.17 -9.47
CA PHE A 119 -10.28 29.40 -8.04
C PHE A 119 -11.73 29.44 -7.59
N SER A 120 -12.68 29.09 -8.47
CA SER A 120 -14.10 29.01 -8.09
C SER A 120 -14.30 27.94 -7.00
N PRO A 121 -15.12 28.20 -5.96
CA PRO A 121 -15.49 27.18 -4.97
C PRO A 121 -16.08 25.90 -5.58
N HIS A 122 -16.74 26.01 -6.74
CA HIS A 122 -17.27 24.85 -7.48
C HIS A 122 -16.20 24.03 -8.21
N CYS A 123 -15.01 24.61 -8.41
CA CYS A 123 -13.89 24.02 -9.15
C CYS A 123 -12.67 23.74 -8.26
N THR A 124 -12.83 23.90 -6.94
CA THR A 124 -11.81 23.62 -5.94
C THR A 124 -12.35 22.59 -4.95
N VAL A 125 -11.47 21.75 -4.42
CA VAL A 125 -11.82 20.87 -3.30
C VAL A 125 -11.45 21.60 -2.03
N PRO A 126 -12.41 21.94 -1.15
CA PRO A 126 -12.09 22.57 0.13
C PRO A 126 -11.12 21.69 0.91
N THR A 127 -10.03 22.29 1.37
CA THR A 127 -9.09 21.61 2.29
C THR A 127 -9.31 22.18 3.67
N VAL A 128 -9.65 21.31 4.62
CA VAL A 128 -9.83 21.69 6.01
C VAL A 128 -8.51 21.47 6.76
N LYS A 129 -7.93 22.54 7.30
CA LYS A 129 -6.79 22.43 8.21
C LYS A 129 -7.28 21.80 9.53
N TYR A 130 -6.65 20.70 9.93
CA TYR A 130 -6.79 20.03 11.24
C TYR A 130 -8.17 19.48 11.66
N GLN A 131 -9.27 19.75 10.92
CA GLN A 131 -10.63 19.37 11.33
C GLN A 131 -11.38 18.46 10.37
N GLY A 132 -10.71 17.92 9.35
CA GLY A 132 -11.34 17.00 8.39
C GLY A 132 -11.84 15.69 8.98
N GLY A 133 -11.58 15.41 10.26
CA GLY A 133 -11.97 14.20 10.95
C GLY A 133 -11.27 12.97 10.36
N SER A 134 -10.58 12.19 11.17
CA SER A 134 -10.22 10.84 10.77
C SER A 134 -10.52 9.89 11.89
N VAL A 135 -10.69 8.64 11.52
CA VAL A 135 -10.85 7.53 12.44
C VAL A 135 -9.71 6.55 12.16
N MET A 136 -8.93 6.28 13.20
CA MET A 136 -7.95 5.20 13.19
C MET A 136 -8.67 3.91 13.56
N VAL A 137 -8.37 2.83 12.87
CA VAL A 137 -8.92 1.51 13.15
C VAL A 137 -7.80 0.48 13.28
N TRP A 138 -8.00 -0.48 14.16
CA TRP A 138 -7.33 -1.77 14.12
C TRP A 138 -8.32 -2.78 13.57
N GLY A 139 -7.89 -3.67 12.68
CA GLY A 139 -8.72 -4.78 12.25
C GLY A 139 -7.91 -6.02 12.00
N CYS A 140 -8.63 -7.14 11.95
CA CYS A 140 -8.03 -8.42 11.62
C CYS A 140 -8.95 -9.26 10.74
N PHE A 141 -8.37 -10.19 9.99
CA PHE A 141 -9.12 -11.13 9.18
C PHE A 141 -8.34 -12.42 8.98
N SER A 142 -9.06 -13.49 8.65
CA SER A 142 -8.46 -14.76 8.22
C SER A 142 -9.05 -15.17 6.87
N ARG A 143 -8.66 -16.34 6.37
CA ARG A 143 -9.29 -16.90 5.17
C ARG A 143 -10.80 -17.06 5.34
N ALA A 144 -11.27 -17.35 6.56
CA ALA A 144 -12.67 -17.62 6.87
C ALA A 144 -13.58 -16.38 6.80
N GLY A 145 -13.01 -15.17 6.94
CA GLY A 145 -13.77 -13.93 6.94
C GLY A 145 -13.09 -12.82 7.74
N VAL A 146 -13.84 -11.75 7.98
CA VAL A 146 -13.38 -10.60 8.77
C VAL A 146 -13.59 -10.80 10.27
N GLY A 147 -12.56 -10.49 11.05
CA GLY A 147 -12.60 -10.43 12.50
C GLY A 147 -13.21 -9.12 13.00
N ASN A 148 -12.79 -8.68 14.17
CA ASN A 148 -13.25 -7.43 14.75
C ASN A 148 -12.57 -6.23 14.06
N LEU A 149 -13.33 -5.13 13.98
CA LEU A 149 -12.84 -3.81 13.60
C LEU A 149 -12.97 -2.91 14.83
N HIS A 150 -11.84 -2.47 15.38
CA HIS A 150 -11.77 -1.69 16.60
C HIS A 150 -11.37 -0.25 16.30
N PHE A 151 -12.12 0.72 16.84
CA PHE A 151 -11.79 2.14 16.70
C PHE A 151 -10.76 2.56 17.72
N ILE A 152 -9.69 3.21 17.24
CA ILE A 152 -8.61 3.71 18.08
C ILE A 152 -8.85 5.21 18.31
N ASP A 153 -9.01 5.58 19.58
CA ASP A 153 -9.14 6.98 19.97
C ASP A 153 -7.77 7.52 20.41
N GLY A 154 -7.24 8.49 19.66
CA GLY A 154 -5.94 9.12 19.93
C GLY A 154 -4.75 8.42 19.26
N THR A 155 -3.55 8.69 19.78
CA THR A 155 -2.31 8.06 19.30
C THR A 155 -2.09 6.75 20.05
N MET A 156 -2.07 5.63 19.32
CA MET A 156 -1.89 4.31 19.93
C MET A 156 -0.46 4.11 20.43
N ASP A 157 -0.33 3.83 21.72
CA ASP A 157 0.92 3.38 22.33
C ASP A 157 0.92 1.86 22.56
N ARG A 158 1.97 1.35 23.18
CA ARG A 158 2.11 -0.09 23.48
C ARG A 158 1.08 -0.62 24.49
N PHE A 159 0.56 0.24 25.37
CA PHE A 159 -0.39 -0.16 26.41
C PHE A 159 -1.78 -0.32 25.79
N MET A 160 -2.21 0.70 25.03
CA MET A 160 -3.43 0.67 24.24
C MET A 160 -3.41 -0.49 23.23
N TYR A 161 -2.29 -0.73 22.55
CA TYR A 161 -2.17 -1.87 21.63
C TYR A 161 -2.42 -3.22 22.34
N ARG A 162 -1.84 -3.44 23.53
CA ARG A 162 -2.12 -4.66 24.31
C ARG A 162 -3.60 -4.78 24.67
N GLU A 163 -4.23 -3.70 25.12
CA GLU A 163 -5.66 -3.70 25.46
C GLU A 163 -6.55 -4.02 24.25
N ILE A 164 -6.19 -3.52 23.07
CA ILE A 164 -6.88 -3.84 21.82
C ILE A 164 -6.75 -5.33 21.52
N LEU A 165 -5.56 -5.91 21.63
CA LEU A 165 -5.37 -7.35 21.44
C LEU A 165 -6.14 -8.17 22.48
N GLU A 166 -6.11 -7.77 23.75
CA GLU A 166 -6.79 -8.48 24.83
C GLU A 166 -8.31 -8.54 24.63
N LYS A 167 -8.90 -7.47 24.12
CA LYS A 167 -10.33 -7.40 23.82
C LYS A 167 -10.69 -8.16 22.54
N ASN A 168 -9.91 -7.99 21.47
CA ASN A 168 -10.37 -8.33 20.13
C ASN A 168 -9.74 -9.59 19.52
N LEU A 169 -8.54 -9.99 19.96
CA LEU A 169 -7.75 -11.00 19.24
C LEU A 169 -8.39 -12.40 19.34
N MET A 170 -8.63 -12.86 20.57
CA MET A 170 -9.24 -14.18 20.80
C MET A 170 -10.70 -14.22 20.38
N GLU A 171 -11.44 -13.12 20.59
CA GLU A 171 -12.82 -12.99 20.13
C GLU A 171 -12.91 -13.16 18.60
N SER A 172 -12.00 -12.50 17.86
CA SER A 172 -11.94 -12.62 16.40
C SER A 172 -11.54 -14.03 15.95
N ALA A 173 -10.55 -14.65 16.60
CA ALA A 173 -10.14 -16.02 16.28
C ALA A 173 -11.29 -17.02 16.48
N ASN A 174 -12.01 -16.91 17.61
CA ASN A 174 -13.16 -17.75 17.92
C ASN A 174 -14.32 -17.52 16.94
N LYS A 175 -14.65 -16.26 16.64
CA LYS A 175 -15.68 -15.88 15.66
C LYS A 175 -15.41 -16.47 14.28
N LEU A 176 -14.13 -16.53 13.90
CA LEU A 176 -13.68 -17.06 12.61
C LEU A 176 -13.48 -18.58 12.61
N GLY A 177 -13.70 -19.26 13.73
CA GLY A 177 -13.54 -20.71 13.87
C GLY A 177 -12.09 -21.18 13.65
N LEU A 178 -11.11 -20.36 14.01
CA LEU A 178 -9.70 -20.73 13.92
C LEU A 178 -9.34 -21.76 15.00
N SER A 179 -8.35 -22.60 14.70
CA SER A 179 -7.80 -23.54 15.69
C SER A 179 -7.16 -22.82 16.88
N ASN A 180 -7.04 -23.50 18.02
CA ASN A 180 -6.33 -22.95 19.19
C ASN A 180 -4.85 -22.65 18.92
N ASP A 181 -4.27 -23.28 17.89
CA ASP A 181 -2.90 -23.10 17.44
C ASP A 181 -2.77 -22.10 16.28
N PHE A 182 -3.76 -21.22 16.11
CA PHE A 182 -3.72 -20.19 15.07
C PHE A 182 -2.45 -19.31 15.20
N ILE A 183 -2.04 -18.76 14.06
CA ILE A 183 -0.87 -17.90 13.99
C ILE A 183 -1.33 -16.46 13.87
N PHE A 184 -0.92 -15.60 14.79
CA PHE A 184 -1.16 -14.18 14.74
C PHE A 184 -0.09 -13.46 13.91
N GLN A 185 -0.52 -12.63 12.95
CA GLN A 185 0.39 -11.75 12.21
C GLN A 185 0.12 -10.29 12.60
N HIS A 186 1.21 -9.60 12.95
CA HIS A 186 1.31 -8.14 13.05
C HIS A 186 2.67 -7.67 12.53
N ASP A 187 2.83 -6.38 12.30
CA ASP A 187 4.07 -5.83 11.76
C ASP A 187 5.16 -5.61 12.84
N ASN A 188 6.30 -5.04 12.43
CA ASN A 188 7.45 -4.79 13.32
C ASN A 188 7.48 -3.38 13.91
N ASP A 189 6.36 -2.68 13.99
CA ASP A 189 6.28 -1.37 14.66
C ASP A 189 6.90 -1.46 16.07
N PRO A 190 7.71 -0.48 16.51
CA PRO A 190 8.22 -0.40 17.88
C PRO A 190 7.20 -0.75 18.97
N LYS A 191 5.93 -0.35 18.82
CA LYS A 191 4.86 -0.64 19.79
C LYS A 191 4.51 -2.13 19.85
N HIS A 192 4.54 -2.82 18.70
CA HIS A 192 4.27 -4.25 18.58
C HIS A 192 5.43 -5.10 19.12
N ARG A 193 6.66 -4.59 18.96
CA ARG A 193 7.89 -5.25 19.46
C ARG A 193 8.19 -4.97 20.92
N ALA A 194 7.40 -4.16 21.60
CA ALA A 194 7.60 -3.87 23.01
C ALA A 194 7.59 -5.17 23.85
N VAL A 195 8.54 -5.29 24.79
CA VAL A 195 8.63 -6.46 25.69
C VAL A 195 7.30 -6.73 26.38
N PHE A 196 6.64 -5.66 26.83
CA PHE A 196 5.31 -5.70 27.45
C PHE A 196 4.24 -6.42 26.62
N VAL A 197 4.24 -6.21 25.29
CA VAL A 197 3.27 -6.82 24.36
C VAL A 197 3.68 -8.27 24.07
N ASN A 198 4.96 -8.50 23.80
CA ASN A 198 5.48 -9.84 23.51
C ASN A 198 5.36 -10.81 24.69
N ASP A 199 5.57 -10.34 25.92
CA ASP A 199 5.41 -11.15 27.12
C ASP A 199 3.94 -11.53 27.34
N TRP A 200 3.00 -10.62 27.04
CA TRP A 200 1.58 -10.94 27.08
C TRP A 200 1.20 -12.00 26.04
N LEU A 201 1.66 -11.85 24.78
CA LEU A 201 1.43 -12.83 23.71
C LEU A 201 1.97 -14.23 24.09
N LYS A 202 3.17 -14.28 24.66
CA LYS A 202 3.77 -15.54 25.16
C LYS A 202 2.96 -16.14 26.30
N LYS A 203 2.53 -15.34 27.29
CA LYS A 203 1.70 -15.83 28.41
C LYS A 203 0.37 -16.40 27.94
N LYS A 204 -0.21 -15.81 26.89
CA LYS A 204 -1.42 -16.29 26.22
C LYS A 204 -1.17 -17.46 25.25
N GLN A 205 0.08 -17.91 25.12
CA GLN A 205 0.51 -18.98 24.21
C GLN A 205 0.16 -18.72 22.74
N ILE A 206 0.10 -17.44 22.34
CA ILE A 206 -0.21 -17.05 20.96
C ILE A 206 1.05 -17.16 20.10
N GLN A 207 0.96 -17.92 19.01
CA GLN A 207 2.04 -18.02 18.03
C GLN A 207 2.08 -16.76 17.16
N VAL A 208 3.24 -16.10 17.10
CA VAL A 208 3.41 -14.89 16.28
C VAL A 208 4.18 -15.22 15.01
N LEU A 209 3.63 -14.84 13.86
CA LEU A 209 4.30 -14.95 12.57
C LEU A 209 5.48 -13.97 12.54
N LYS A 210 6.70 -14.49 12.36
CA LYS A 210 7.86 -13.64 12.08
C LYS A 210 7.56 -12.78 10.84
N TRP A 211 7.78 -11.48 10.91
CA TRP A 211 7.48 -10.57 9.80
C TRP A 211 8.73 -9.79 9.36
N PRO A 212 8.98 -9.57 8.06
CA PRO A 212 10.05 -8.68 7.61
C PRO A 212 9.60 -7.21 7.63
N SER A 213 10.42 -6.31 8.17
CA SER A 213 10.14 -4.87 8.16
C SER A 213 9.97 -4.30 6.75
N PHE A 214 9.17 -3.22 6.62
CA PHE A 214 8.85 -2.56 5.35
C PHE A 214 8.21 -3.50 4.32
N SER A 215 7.25 -4.30 4.77
CA SER A 215 6.58 -5.30 3.93
C SER A 215 5.05 -5.23 3.90
N PRO A 216 4.45 -4.04 3.74
CA PRO A 216 3.00 -3.93 3.60
C PRO A 216 2.50 -4.73 2.39
N ASP A 217 3.26 -4.77 1.29
CA ASP A 217 2.90 -5.52 0.08
C ASP A 217 2.76 -7.04 0.28
N LEU A 218 3.36 -7.58 1.35
CA LEU A 218 3.20 -8.99 1.74
C LEU A 218 1.99 -9.22 2.64
N ASN A 219 1.50 -8.18 3.33
CA ASN A 219 0.34 -8.29 4.22
C ASN A 219 -0.95 -8.20 3.38
N PRO A 220 -1.77 -9.25 3.31
CA PRO A 220 -2.98 -9.21 2.51
C PRO A 220 -4.04 -8.25 3.07
N ILE A 221 -3.97 -7.85 4.35
CA ILE A 221 -4.93 -6.92 4.93
C ILE A 221 -4.87 -5.52 4.31
N GLU A 222 -3.73 -5.12 3.73
CA GLU A 222 -3.59 -3.85 3.00
C GLU A 222 -4.59 -3.78 1.83
N HIS A 223 -4.82 -4.90 1.14
CA HIS A 223 -5.83 -4.96 0.08
C HIS A 223 -7.26 -5.09 0.63
N LEU A 224 -7.42 -5.57 1.86
CA LEU A 224 -8.71 -5.55 2.54
C LEU A 224 -9.09 -4.11 2.93
N TRP A 225 -8.10 -3.28 3.29
CA TRP A 225 -8.31 -1.84 3.46
C TRP A 225 -8.70 -1.16 2.15
N ASP A 226 -8.02 -1.45 1.05
CA ASP A 226 -8.41 -0.95 -0.28
C ASP A 226 -9.86 -1.33 -0.64
N GLU A 227 -10.27 -2.56 -0.31
CA GLU A 227 -11.64 -3.04 -0.50
C GLU A 227 -12.65 -2.26 0.35
N LEU A 228 -12.33 -2.05 1.63
CA LEU A 228 -13.17 -1.27 2.53
C LEU A 228 -13.28 0.18 2.06
N GLU A 229 -12.18 0.82 1.66
CA GLU A 229 -12.20 2.17 1.08
C GLU A 229 -13.06 2.24 -0.17
N ARG A 230 -12.95 1.26 -1.07
CA ARG A 230 -13.76 1.18 -2.29
C ARG A 230 -15.25 1.08 -1.98
N ARG A 231 -15.62 0.29 -0.98
CA ARG A 231 -17.00 0.20 -0.47
C ARG A 231 -17.47 1.50 0.15
N MET A 232 -16.59 2.18 0.88
CA MET A 232 -16.88 3.47 1.52
C MET A 232 -17.13 4.61 0.53
N LYS A 233 -16.65 4.52 -0.73
CA LYS A 233 -16.87 5.56 -1.76
C LYS A 233 -18.34 5.83 -2.11
N LYS A 234 -19.24 4.89 -1.84
CA LYS A 234 -20.70 5.08 -2.06
C LYS A 234 -21.37 5.88 -0.94
N HIS A 235 -20.65 6.10 0.17
CA HIS A 235 -21.14 6.80 1.36
C HIS A 235 -20.62 8.22 1.40
N GLN A 236 -21.38 9.11 2.02
CA GLN A 236 -20.98 10.50 2.29
C GLN A 236 -21.18 10.79 3.79
N PRO A 237 -20.31 10.25 4.67
CA PRO A 237 -20.41 10.50 6.10
C PRO A 237 -20.24 11.99 6.40
N LYS A 238 -21.14 12.54 7.21
CA LYS A 238 -21.14 13.97 7.59
C LYS A 238 -20.37 14.23 8.88
N ASN A 239 -20.19 13.21 9.71
CA ASN A 239 -19.47 13.28 10.97
C ASN A 239 -18.77 11.94 11.28
N LYS A 240 -17.95 11.92 12.34
CA LYS A 240 -17.18 10.74 12.73
C LYS A 240 -18.07 9.55 13.11
N ASP A 241 -19.23 9.77 13.71
CA ASP A 241 -20.11 8.69 14.14
C ASP A 241 -20.78 8.01 12.94
N GLU A 242 -21.22 8.79 11.94
CA GLU A 242 -21.66 8.24 10.65
C GLU A 242 -20.54 7.45 9.98
N LEU A 243 -19.31 7.98 9.96
CA LEU A 243 -18.15 7.28 9.41
C LEU A 243 -17.90 5.95 10.13
N LYS A 244 -17.90 5.95 11.47
CA LYS A 244 -17.73 4.72 12.27
C LYS A 244 -18.83 3.70 11.95
N ARG A 245 -20.10 4.12 11.86
CA ARG A 245 -21.22 3.23 11.51
C ARG A 245 -21.09 2.62 10.12
N TYR A 246 -20.76 3.43 9.10
CA TYR A 246 -20.58 2.91 7.74
C TYR A 246 -19.37 1.97 7.65
N LEU A 247 -18.26 2.27 8.34
CA LEU A 247 -17.10 1.38 8.38
C LEU A 247 -17.46 0.01 8.98
N LEU A 248 -18.17 -0.02 10.11
CA LEU A 248 -18.63 -1.28 10.70
C LEU A 248 -19.56 -2.06 9.75
N HIS A 249 -20.52 -1.37 9.14
CA HIS A 249 -21.46 -1.98 8.20
C HIS A 249 -20.74 -2.57 6.97
N GLU A 250 -19.88 -1.78 6.32
CA GLU A 250 -19.17 -2.25 5.12
C GLU A 250 -18.14 -3.33 5.45
N TRP A 251 -17.45 -3.24 6.60
CA TRP A 251 -16.53 -4.27 7.07
C TRP A 251 -17.24 -5.60 7.26
N ALA A 252 -18.35 -5.63 8.01
CA ALA A 252 -19.15 -6.82 8.22
C ALA A 252 -19.74 -7.39 6.92
N GLY A 253 -19.98 -6.51 5.92
CA GLY A 253 -20.45 -6.90 4.59
C GLY A 253 -19.37 -7.42 3.65
N ILE A 254 -18.09 -7.48 4.05
CA ILE A 254 -17.04 -8.09 3.22
C ILE A 254 -17.23 -9.60 3.19
N GLY A 255 -17.53 -10.12 2.00
CA GLY A 255 -17.78 -11.53 1.78
C GLY A 255 -16.53 -12.39 1.96
N ARG A 256 -16.74 -13.63 2.40
CA ARG A 256 -15.68 -14.63 2.54
C ARG A 256 -14.92 -14.87 1.23
N ASP A 257 -15.57 -14.76 0.08
CA ASP A 257 -14.91 -14.92 -1.22
C ASP A 257 -13.77 -13.89 -1.44
N VAL A 258 -13.89 -12.69 -0.86
CA VAL A 258 -12.84 -11.67 -0.87
C VAL A 258 -11.67 -12.09 0.01
N THR A 259 -11.94 -12.46 1.26
CA THR A 259 -10.90 -12.85 2.23
C THR A 259 -10.16 -14.10 1.77
N GLU A 260 -10.87 -15.05 1.16
CA GLU A 260 -10.28 -16.25 0.55
C GLU A 260 -9.29 -15.90 -0.54
N LYS A 261 -9.69 -15.09 -1.53
CA LYS A 261 -8.80 -14.66 -2.63
C LYS A 261 -7.56 -13.93 -2.10
N LEU A 262 -7.72 -13.11 -1.05
CA LEU A 262 -6.61 -12.39 -0.44
C LEU A 262 -5.61 -13.32 0.22
N VAL A 263 -6.06 -14.28 1.03
CA VAL A 263 -5.17 -15.25 1.68
C VAL A 263 -4.55 -16.22 0.67
N ASP A 264 -5.32 -16.70 -0.30
CA ASP A 264 -4.84 -17.60 -1.35
C ASP A 264 -3.81 -16.88 -2.28
N SER A 265 -3.76 -15.54 -2.27
CA SER A 265 -2.74 -14.75 -2.98
C SER A 265 -1.37 -14.72 -2.28
N VAL A 266 -1.26 -15.09 -1.01
CA VAL A 266 -0.02 -14.95 -0.21
C VAL A 266 1.19 -15.63 -0.86
N PRO A 267 1.11 -16.90 -1.34
CA PRO A 267 2.24 -17.52 -2.05
C PRO A 267 2.71 -16.72 -3.28
N ASN A 268 1.77 -16.11 -4.03
CA ASN A 268 2.12 -15.27 -5.18
C ASN A 268 2.81 -13.96 -4.75
N ARG A 269 2.45 -13.39 -3.60
CA ARG A 269 3.12 -12.20 -3.02
C ARG A 269 4.57 -12.53 -2.65
N LEU A 270 4.78 -13.69 -2.01
CA LEU A 270 6.11 -14.18 -1.63
C LEU A 270 6.97 -14.46 -2.88
N TYR A 271 6.42 -15.13 -3.89
CA TYR A 271 7.11 -15.36 -5.15
C TYR A 271 7.53 -14.05 -5.84
N GLU A 272 6.60 -13.08 -5.94
CA GLU A 272 6.91 -11.77 -6.50
C GLU A 272 7.98 -11.03 -5.69
N CYS A 273 8.02 -11.18 -4.35
CA CYS A 273 9.08 -10.60 -3.52
C CYS A 273 10.46 -11.18 -3.87
N VAL A 274 10.56 -12.50 -4.08
CA VAL A 274 11.81 -13.15 -4.50
C VAL A 274 12.21 -12.69 -5.90
N LYS A 275 11.28 -12.71 -6.85
CA LYS A 275 11.48 -12.25 -8.24
C LYS A 275 11.94 -10.80 -8.31
N MET A 276 11.34 -9.94 -7.49
CA MET A 276 11.71 -8.54 -7.36
C MET A 276 12.94 -8.33 -6.47
N LYS A 277 13.68 -9.37 -6.08
CA LYS A 277 14.92 -9.28 -5.28
C LYS A 277 14.72 -8.45 -4.01
N GLY A 278 13.57 -8.64 -3.35
CA GLY A 278 13.21 -7.97 -2.10
C GLY A 278 12.78 -6.51 -2.24
N TYR A 279 12.73 -5.95 -3.45
CA TYR A 279 12.12 -4.63 -3.69
C TYR A 279 10.59 -4.68 -3.50
N PRO A 280 9.91 -3.52 -3.43
CA PRO A 280 8.44 -3.47 -3.40
C PRO A 280 7.84 -4.18 -4.59
N THR A 281 6.79 -4.96 -4.34
CA THR A 281 6.06 -5.71 -5.37
C THR A 281 4.89 -4.91 -5.94
N ARG A 282 4.13 -5.54 -6.86
CA ARG A 282 2.90 -4.98 -7.43
C ARG A 282 1.74 -4.91 -6.43
N TYR A 283 1.82 -5.73 -5.38
CA TYR A 283 0.90 -5.74 -4.25
C TYR A 283 1.20 -4.54 -3.33
#